data_AF-W1DS73-F1
#
_entry.id   AF-W1DS73-F1
#
_cell.length_a   1.000
_cell.length_b   1.000
_cell.length_c   1.000
_cell.angle_alpha   90.00
_cell.angle_beta   90.00
_cell.angle_gamma   90.00
#
_symmetry.space_group_name_H-M   'P 1'
#
loop_
_entity.id
_entity.type
_entity.pdbx_description
1 polymer ?
#
loop_
_entity_poly.entity_id
_entity_poly.type
_entity_poly.pdbx_seq_one_letter_code
_entity_poly.pdbx_strand_id
1 'polypeptide(L)'
;MKSFRSDNVKYVYSVPHTFFYDKGVGDVASMLRYAGSDLSHVLIADTRNHTKHCRYIVNPPGVDAVVHQHVASGKGMWISTRCSAPCAK
;
A
#
# COMPACT_ATOMS: atom_id res chain seq x y z
N MET A 1 -10.09 -1.03 -16.21
CA MET A 1 -9.83 -1.80 -17.45
C MET A 1 -11.10 -2.12 -18.20
N LYS A 2 -12.04 -2.86 -17.60
CA LYS A 2 -13.25 -3.37 -18.28
C LYS A 2 -14.10 -2.31 -18.99
N SER A 3 -14.16 -1.09 -18.47
CA SER A 3 -14.86 0.03 -19.12
C SER A 3 -14.23 0.48 -20.45
N PHE A 4 -12.92 0.31 -20.62
CA PHE A 4 -12.18 0.72 -21.83
C PHE A 4 -12.29 -0.29 -22.98
N ARG A 5 -12.75 -1.53 -22.72
CA ARG A 5 -12.97 -2.59 -23.72
C ARG A 5 -11.84 -2.73 -24.75
N SER A 6 -10.58 -2.64 -24.31
CA SER A 6 -9.40 -2.69 -25.17
C SER A 6 -8.39 -3.70 -24.63
N ASP A 7 -7.87 -4.54 -25.51
CA ASP A 7 -6.84 -5.53 -25.17
C ASP A 7 -5.47 -4.90 -24.88
N ASN A 8 -5.28 -3.65 -25.30
CA ASN A 8 -4.04 -2.89 -25.10
C ASN A 8 -3.95 -2.25 -23.71
N VAL A 9 -4.99 -2.34 -22.88
CA VAL A 9 -5.06 -1.69 -21.57
C VAL A 9 -5.17 -2.76 -20.47
N LYS A 10 -4.08 -2.94 -19.71
CA LYS A 10 -3.95 -3.98 -18.66
C LYS A 10 -3.71 -3.39 -17.27
N TYR A 11 -4.09 -4.14 -16.24
CA TYR A 11 -4.01 -3.74 -14.84
C TYR A 11 -2.60 -3.94 -14.28
N VAL A 12 -2.03 -2.88 -13.72
CA VAL A 12 -0.79 -2.93 -12.93
C VAL A 12 -1.16 -2.80 -11.47
N TYR A 13 -0.79 -3.80 -10.68
CA TYR A 13 -1.03 -3.78 -9.24
C TYR A 13 0.21 -3.30 -8.49
N SER A 14 0.11 -2.16 -7.81
CA SER A 14 1.16 -1.64 -6.94
C SER A 14 0.87 -2.00 -5.49
N VAL A 15 1.58 -3.00 -4.99
CA VAL A 15 1.44 -3.50 -3.62
C VAL A 15 1.55 -2.40 -2.55
N PRO A 16 2.48 -1.42 -2.66
CA PRO A 16 2.58 -0.27 -1.76
C PRO A 16 1.27 0.45 -1.47
N HIS A 17 0.37 0.52 -2.45
CA HIS A 17 -0.85 1.33 -2.37
C HIS A 17 -2.00 0.61 -1.66
N THR A 18 -1.83 -0.66 -1.30
CA THR A 18 -2.90 -1.48 -0.72
C THR A 18 -3.51 -0.84 0.51
N PHE A 19 -2.68 -0.45 1.48
CA PHE A 19 -3.15 0.17 2.71
C PHE A 19 -3.91 1.47 2.47
N PHE A 20 -3.60 2.19 1.38
CA PHE A 20 -4.34 3.39 1.03
C PHE A 20 -5.74 3.05 0.50
N TYR A 21 -5.84 2.06 -0.39
CA TYR A 21 -7.12 1.68 -1.02
C TYR A 21 -8.11 1.04 -0.05
N ASP A 22 -7.65 0.33 0.97
CA ASP A 22 -8.50 -0.42 1.88
C ASP A 22 -8.54 0.14 3.31
N LYS A 23 -8.14 1.41 3.49
CA LYS A 23 -8.11 2.09 4.80
C LYS A 23 -7.29 1.33 5.85
N GLY A 24 -6.16 0.76 5.44
CA GLY A 24 -5.16 0.19 6.32
C GLY A 24 -5.41 -1.28 6.68
N VAL A 25 -6.26 -2.00 5.94
CA VAL A 25 -6.50 -3.44 6.14
C VAL A 25 -5.35 -4.27 5.57
N GLY A 26 -4.86 -3.93 4.38
CA GLY A 26 -3.84 -4.69 3.66
C GLY A 26 -4.36 -5.92 2.90
N ASP A 27 -5.62 -5.95 2.45
CA ASP A 27 -6.22 -7.07 1.70
C ASP A 27 -5.77 -7.07 0.22
N VAL A 28 -4.50 -7.46 0.03
CA VAL A 28 -3.89 -7.67 -1.28
C VAL A 28 -4.60 -8.76 -2.08
N ALA A 29 -5.04 -9.81 -1.40
CA ALA A 29 -5.59 -10.99 -2.06
C ALA A 29 -6.88 -10.63 -2.82
N SER A 30 -7.74 -9.80 -2.22
CA SER A 30 -8.97 -9.34 -2.88
C SER A 30 -8.69 -8.42 -4.06
N MET A 31 -7.66 -7.57 -3.98
CA MET A 31 -7.25 -6.70 -5.10
C MET A 31 -6.71 -7.51 -6.29
N LEU A 32 -5.89 -8.53 -6.03
CA LEU A 32 -5.39 -9.42 -7.07
C LEU A 32 -6.52 -10.25 -7.71
N ARG A 33 -7.45 -10.76 -6.91
CA ARG A 33 -8.65 -11.45 -7.43
C ARG A 33 -9.52 -10.54 -8.28
N TYR A 34 -9.67 -9.28 -7.87
CA TYR A 34 -10.41 -8.29 -8.65
C TYR A 34 -9.76 -8.01 -10.00
N ALA A 35 -8.42 -7.88 -10.04
CA ALA A 35 -7.68 -7.69 -11.28
C ALA A 35 -7.82 -8.89 -12.23
N GLY A 36 -7.78 -10.11 -11.69
CA GLY A 36 -8.05 -11.34 -12.43
C GLY A 36 -7.18 -11.46 -13.69
N SER A 37 -7.81 -11.78 -14.83
CA SER A 37 -7.14 -11.92 -16.13
C SER A 37 -6.61 -10.61 -16.71
N ASP A 38 -7.00 -9.46 -16.16
CA ASP A 38 -6.52 -8.16 -16.63
C ASP A 38 -5.15 -7.80 -16.02
N LEU A 39 -4.68 -8.53 -15.00
CA LEU A 39 -3.40 -8.28 -14.34
C LEU A 39 -2.22 -8.62 -15.26
N SER A 40 -1.38 -7.63 -15.58
CA SER A 40 -0.16 -7.83 -16.37
C SER A 40 1.13 -7.71 -15.57
N HIS A 41 1.16 -6.84 -14.55
CA HIS A 41 2.36 -6.60 -13.74
C HIS A 41 2.03 -6.35 -12.27
N VAL A 42 2.97 -6.72 -11.41
CA VAL A 42 2.94 -6.43 -9.97
C VAL A 42 4.19 -5.67 -9.58
N LEU A 43 4.02 -4.49 -8.97
CA LEU A 43 5.11 -3.73 -8.37
C LEU A 43 5.19 -4.08 -6.89
N ILE A 44 6.30 -4.70 -6.51
CA ILE A 44 6.54 -5.16 -5.15
C ILE A 44 7.43 -4.15 -4.43
N ALA A 45 6.87 -3.51 -3.41
CA ALA A 45 7.61 -2.80 -2.39
C ALA A 45 6.79 -2.82 -1.09
N ASP A 46 7.48 -2.65 0.02
CA ASP A 46 6.84 -2.67 1.34
C ASP A 46 6.54 -1.24 1.78
N THR A 47 5.45 -1.05 2.53
CA THR A 47 5.01 0.27 3.01
C THR A 47 4.58 0.21 4.46
N ARG A 48 4.58 1.38 5.10
CA ARG A 48 3.97 1.55 6.43
C ARG A 48 2.48 1.81 6.28
N ASN A 49 1.68 1.23 7.17
CA ASN A 49 0.25 1.51 7.25
C ASN A 49 0.03 2.94 7.78
N HIS A 50 -0.49 3.82 6.92
CA HIS A 50 -0.69 5.24 7.22
C HIS A 50 -1.76 5.49 8.31
N THR A 51 -2.60 4.50 8.62
CA THR A 51 -3.59 4.59 9.72
C THR A 51 -2.97 4.42 11.10
N LYS A 52 -1.68 4.04 11.18
CA LYS A 52 -0.97 3.87 12.46
C LYS A 52 -0.20 5.15 12.79
N HIS A 53 -0.40 5.65 14.01
CA HIS A 53 0.30 6.82 14.53
C HIS A 53 1.81 6.59 14.71
N CYS A 54 2.56 7.69 14.83
CA CYS A 54 4.00 7.71 15.13
C CYS A 54 4.90 7.01 14.10
N ARG A 55 4.50 6.99 12.82
CA ARG A 55 5.28 6.31 11.76
C ARG A 55 6.25 7.22 11.03
N TYR A 56 6.01 8.52 11.05
CA TYR A 56 6.76 9.54 10.32
C TYR A 56 6.60 10.90 11.01
N ILE A 57 7.58 11.78 10.85
CA ILE A 57 7.53 13.19 11.28
C ILE A 57 7.42 14.03 10.01
N VAL A 58 6.44 14.94 9.97
CA VAL A 58 6.28 15.92 8.88
C VAL A 58 6.69 17.29 9.42
N ASN A 59 7.50 18.02 8.64
CA ASN A 59 7.97 19.36 8.97
C ASN A 59 7.60 20.32 7.81
N PRO A 60 6.90 21.45 8.05
CA PRO A 60 6.50 21.98 9.34
C PRO A 60 5.44 21.12 10.05
N PRO A 61 5.39 21.17 11.41
CA PRO A 61 4.34 20.50 12.17
C PRO A 61 2.96 21.12 11.86
N GLY A 62 1.89 20.32 11.98
CA GLY A 62 0.51 20.77 11.79
C GLY A 62 0.00 20.75 10.34
N VAL A 63 0.80 20.22 9.41
CA VAL A 63 0.36 20.01 8.02
C VAL A 63 -0.67 18.89 7.95
N ASP A 64 -1.78 19.16 7.27
CA ASP A 64 -2.77 18.15 6.89
C ASP A 64 -2.26 17.37 5.67
N ALA A 65 -1.47 16.32 5.93
CA ALA A 65 -0.91 15.46 4.90
C ALA A 65 -0.95 13.98 5.30
N VAL A 66 -1.18 13.13 4.30
CA VAL A 66 -1.04 11.68 4.39
C VAL A 66 0.33 11.29 3.86
N VAL A 67 1.12 10.57 4.65
CA VAL A 67 2.44 10.11 4.20
C VAL A 67 2.35 8.69 3.66
N HIS A 68 2.65 8.58 2.38
CA HIS A 68 2.88 7.31 1.70
C HIS A 68 4.37 7.01 1.70
N GLN A 69 4.82 6.09 2.56
CA GLN A 69 6.24 5.77 2.72
C GLN A 69 6.56 4.35 2.26
N HIS A 70 7.40 4.25 1.23
CA HIS A 70 8.06 3.01 0.83
C HIS A 70 9.22 2.71 1.77
N VAL A 71 9.40 1.43 2.08
CA VAL A 71 10.51 0.92 2.87
C VAL A 71 11.05 -0.34 2.21
N ALA A 72 12.26 -0.74 2.62
CA ALA A 72 12.83 -2.00 2.17
C ALA A 72 11.91 -3.18 2.49
N SER A 73 11.90 -4.19 1.62
CA SER A 73 11.10 -5.39 1.80
C SER A 73 11.34 -6.04 3.16
N GLY A 74 10.26 -6.33 3.89
CA GLY A 74 10.32 -6.92 5.23
C GLY A 74 10.57 -5.90 6.35
N LYS A 75 10.66 -4.60 6.04
CA LYS A 75 10.73 -3.50 7.03
C LYS A 75 9.40 -2.76 7.19
N GLY A 76 8.42 -3.05 6.35
CA GLY A 76 7.07 -2.48 6.42
C GLY A 76 6.08 -3.43 7.08
N MET A 77 4.80 -3.18 6.83
CA MET A 77 3.70 -3.97 7.40
C MET A 77 3.08 -4.93 6.39
N TRP A 78 3.47 -4.85 5.11
CA TRP A 78 2.94 -5.77 4.11
C TRP A 78 3.73 -7.09 4.08
N ILE A 79 5.07 -7.03 4.00
CA ILE A 79 5.92 -8.23 3.96
C ILE A 79 6.31 -8.67 5.37
N SER A 80 6.45 -7.73 6.31
CA SER A 80 6.81 -8.07 7.69
C SER A 80 5.57 -8.31 8.54
N THR A 81 5.44 -9.54 9.01
CA THR A 81 4.40 -10.00 9.95
C THR A 81 4.63 -9.54 11.40
N ARG A 82 5.69 -8.76 11.69
CA ARG A 82 6.17 -8.55 13.07
C ARG A 82 6.81 -7.18 13.34
N CYS A 83 6.11 -6.09 13.07
CA CYS A 83 6.54 -4.78 13.58
C CYS A 83 5.48 -4.11 14.46
N SER A 84 5.29 -4.71 15.64
CA SER A 84 4.46 -4.26 16.76
C SER A 84 5.26 -3.49 17.81
N ALA A 85 6.37 -2.83 17.42
CA ALA A 85 7.07 -1.94 18.35
C ALA A 85 6.11 -0.82 18.80
N PRO A 86 5.85 -0.68 20.12
CA PRO A 86 4.94 0.33 20.63
C PRO A 86 5.49 1.73 20.33
N CYS A 87 4.60 2.66 19.99
CA CYS A 87 4.95 4.06 19.88
C CYS A 87 5.42 4.53 21.27
N ALA A 88 6.69 4.91 21.40
CA ALA A 88 7.16 5.66 22.55
C ALA A 88 6.43 7.01 22.52
N LYS A 89 5.70 7.30 23.60
CA LYS A 89 5.09 8.62 23.83
C LYS A 89 6.17 9.68 23.95
#